data_AF-A0A246TH04-F1
#
_entry.id   AF-A0A246TH04-F1
#
_cell.length_a   1.000
_cell.length_b   1.000
_cell.length_c   1.000
_cell.angle_alpha   90.00
_cell.angle_beta   90.00
_cell.angle_gamma   90.00
#
_symmetry.space_group_name_H-M   'P 1'
#
loop_
_entity.id
_entity.type
_entity.pdbx_description
1 polymer ?
#
loop_
_entity_poly.entity_id
_entity_poly.type
_entity_poly.pdbx_seq_one_letter_code
_entity_poly.pdbx_strand_id
1 'polypeptide(L)'
;MATTFQFALGSALSGVPWNSTGQALLQDGMQGANGTSLFFAAQNAVAALVKVLNSGEIDWSQGSDENNNPTWNACLQTGLFTLGITLVAAADSDILGGNTLPPVFSWQGNDYNVVGTFTGTVTINDTSVWMIQVPVGLASTVAVTALASYAWAGLISPLLNGFYQGVKSCFAQADGIASAEDAAAASEEAAAEAAVEETAVEDAVVSLETGGAAFIAIILIAAIPLLLAALDHTTYHNLRLYNLTPYQVVWQTPAIYGNEATLISMPVSGDGSGAWDFTVPPLGSVSPPGGASIDVATEAGFAFASTSGFAGFAYVLPMTLIDPSSGAVLAEAAALFDLPWGAHNSLYGSFDETNPEYLFERWDGALKQTQYSVNTEISGASVTMTLTYDSISGEQTAPNGQSAYLYNSLLVFSVTSASS
;
A
#
# COMPACT_ATOMS: atom_id res chain seq x y z
N MET A 1 -37.23 -30.19 35.14
CA MET A 1 -37.18 -29.71 33.74
C MET A 1 -35.80 -29.10 33.58
N ALA A 2 -34.98 -29.62 32.67
CA ALA A 2 -33.73 -28.95 32.31
C ALA A 2 -34.10 -27.64 31.62
N THR A 3 -33.65 -26.52 32.16
CA THR A 3 -33.95 -25.19 31.60
C THR A 3 -32.92 -24.93 30.53
N THR A 4 -33.25 -25.26 29.27
CA THR A 4 -32.37 -24.92 28.15
C THR A 4 -32.39 -23.40 27.96
N PHE A 5 -31.23 -22.76 28.10
CA PHE A 5 -31.05 -21.33 27.85
C PHE A 5 -30.96 -21.08 26.35
N GLN A 6 -31.68 -20.09 25.84
CA GLN A 6 -31.58 -19.71 24.43
C GLN A 6 -30.84 -18.39 24.31
N PHE A 7 -29.68 -18.43 23.67
CA PHE A 7 -28.90 -17.23 23.35
C PHE A 7 -28.99 -16.91 21.85
N ALA A 8 -28.81 -15.63 21.54
CA ALA A 8 -28.62 -15.18 20.18
C ALA A 8 -27.52 -14.12 20.16
N LEU A 9 -26.85 -13.99 19.03
CA LEU A 9 -26.00 -12.83 18.75
C LEU A 9 -26.86 -11.74 18.10
N GLY A 10 -26.68 -10.49 18.49
CA GLY A 10 -27.27 -9.37 17.75
C GLY A 10 -26.39 -8.93 16.59
N SER A 11 -26.85 -7.96 15.81
CA SER A 11 -26.04 -7.37 14.75
C SER A 11 -24.79 -6.68 15.30
N ALA A 12 -23.67 -6.78 14.58
CA ALA A 12 -22.45 -6.06 14.94
C ALA A 12 -22.69 -4.55 15.00
N LEU A 13 -22.23 -3.90 16.07
CA LEU A 13 -22.40 -2.45 16.28
C LEU A 13 -21.31 -1.60 15.61
N SER A 14 -20.20 -2.20 15.18
CA SER A 14 -19.10 -1.52 14.49
C SER A 14 -18.22 -2.47 13.69
N GLY A 15 -17.79 -2.03 12.50
CA GLY A 15 -16.82 -2.71 11.63
C GLY A 15 -15.83 -1.74 10.96
N VAL A 16 -15.59 -0.57 11.57
CA VAL A 16 -14.85 0.57 11.00
C VAL A 16 -13.75 1.00 12.01
N PRO A 17 -12.63 1.64 11.60
CA PRO A 17 -11.53 1.99 12.51
C PRO A 17 -12.02 2.71 13.77
N TRP A 18 -11.68 2.13 14.92
CA TRP A 18 -12.35 2.39 16.19
C TRP A 18 -11.97 3.73 16.83
N ASN A 19 -10.80 4.28 16.51
CA ASN A 19 -10.28 5.47 17.16
C ASN A 19 -9.47 6.38 16.23
N SER A 20 -9.10 7.54 16.77
CA SER A 20 -8.24 8.52 16.10
C SER A 20 -6.91 7.95 15.65
N THR A 21 -6.41 6.86 16.23
CA THR A 21 -5.16 6.22 15.80
C THR A 21 -5.34 5.35 14.56
N GLY A 22 -6.44 4.60 14.45
CA GLY A 22 -6.81 3.91 13.21
C GLY A 22 -7.13 4.90 12.07
N GLN A 23 -7.75 6.03 12.40
CA GLN A 23 -7.94 7.14 11.47
C GLN A 23 -6.63 7.88 11.14
N ALA A 24 -5.71 8.01 12.10
CA ALA A 24 -4.39 8.59 11.88
C ALA A 24 -3.52 7.72 10.98
N LEU A 25 -3.57 6.38 11.08
CA LEU A 25 -2.91 5.49 10.12
C LEU A 25 -3.42 5.73 8.69
N LEU A 26 -4.74 5.89 8.51
CA LEU A 26 -5.32 6.25 7.21
C LEU A 26 -4.91 7.67 6.76
N GLN A 27 -4.85 8.64 7.67
CA GLN A 27 -4.42 10.01 7.38
C GLN A 27 -2.91 10.14 7.13
N ASP A 28 -2.07 9.33 7.77
CA ASP A 28 -0.63 9.24 7.54
C ASP A 28 -0.36 8.62 6.16
N GLY A 29 -1.20 7.67 5.75
CA GLY A 29 -1.25 7.16 4.37
C GLY A 29 -1.52 8.27 3.34
N MET A 30 -2.40 9.22 3.68
CA MET A 30 -2.75 10.37 2.83
C MET A 30 -1.72 11.51 2.83
N GLN A 31 -0.75 11.53 3.75
CA GLN A 31 0.24 12.60 3.89
C GLN A 31 1.45 12.46 2.95
N GLY A 32 1.61 11.33 2.25
CA GLY A 32 2.74 11.07 1.35
C GLY A 32 4.04 10.69 2.07
N ALA A 33 5.05 10.25 1.31
CA ALA A 33 6.39 9.90 1.79
C ALA A 33 6.41 8.82 2.92
N ASN A 34 7.08 9.10 4.04
CA ASN A 34 7.27 8.14 5.15
C ASN A 34 5.96 7.69 5.81
N GLY A 35 4.91 8.52 5.82
CA GLY A 35 3.60 8.18 6.38
C GLY A 35 2.91 7.08 5.57
N THR A 36 2.99 7.18 4.25
CA THR A 36 2.52 6.16 3.30
C THR A 36 3.29 4.84 3.47
N SER A 37 4.62 4.90 3.60
CA SER A 37 5.45 3.71 3.84
C SER A 37 5.09 2.99 5.15
N LEU A 38 4.92 3.74 6.26
CA LEU A 38 4.52 3.18 7.55
C LEU A 38 3.12 2.59 7.53
N PHE A 39 2.17 3.24 6.86
CA PHE A 39 0.83 2.71 6.65
C PHE A 39 0.88 1.35 5.95
N PHE A 40 1.60 1.24 4.83
CA PHE A 40 1.72 -0.02 4.10
C PHE A 40 2.51 -1.08 4.87
N ALA A 41 3.54 -0.71 5.62
CA ALA A 41 4.24 -1.65 6.49
C ALA A 41 3.32 -2.22 7.58
N ALA A 42 2.44 -1.40 8.16
CA ALA A 42 1.43 -1.84 9.12
C ALA A 42 0.37 -2.75 8.47
N GLN A 43 -0.09 -2.43 7.25
CA GLN A 43 -1.01 -3.30 6.50
C GLN A 43 -0.36 -4.65 6.17
N ASN A 44 0.86 -4.67 5.62
CA ASN A 44 1.60 -5.89 5.31
C ASN A 44 1.83 -6.76 6.56
N ALA A 45 2.04 -6.13 7.72
CA ALA A 45 2.13 -6.82 9.00
C ALA A 45 0.80 -7.53 9.33
N VAL A 46 -0.35 -6.87 9.18
CA VAL A 46 -1.68 -7.48 9.36
C VAL A 46 -1.90 -8.65 8.38
N ALA A 47 -1.52 -8.51 7.11
CA ALA A 47 -1.58 -9.62 6.15
C ALA A 47 -0.71 -10.82 6.58
N ALA A 48 0.49 -10.56 7.11
CA ALA A 48 1.36 -11.61 7.63
C ALA A 48 0.73 -12.32 8.83
N LEU A 49 0.05 -11.61 9.73
CA LEU A 49 -0.68 -12.23 10.84
C LEU A 49 -1.77 -13.17 10.34
N VAL A 50 -2.58 -12.76 9.36
CA VAL A 50 -3.64 -13.61 8.78
C VAL A 50 -3.03 -14.89 8.20
N LYS A 51 -1.96 -14.76 7.41
CA LYS A 51 -1.24 -15.90 6.81
C LYS A 51 -0.69 -16.88 7.84
N VAL A 52 -0.02 -16.35 8.86
CA VAL A 52 0.64 -17.15 9.90
C VAL A 52 -0.38 -17.84 10.81
N LEU A 53 -1.54 -17.22 11.07
CA LEU A 53 -2.64 -17.86 11.79
C LEU A 53 -3.27 -19.00 10.98
N ASN A 54 -3.38 -18.86 9.66
CA ASN A 54 -3.94 -19.88 8.79
C ASN A 54 -2.98 -21.06 8.58
N SER A 55 -1.68 -20.80 8.46
CA SER A 55 -0.66 -21.84 8.32
C SER A 55 -0.45 -22.64 9.61
N GLY A 56 -0.92 -22.14 10.75
CA GLY A 56 -0.71 -22.73 12.07
C GLY A 56 0.71 -22.50 12.61
N GLU A 57 1.45 -21.55 12.05
CA GLU A 57 2.78 -21.16 12.55
C GLU A 57 2.68 -20.40 13.88
N ILE A 58 1.55 -19.73 14.15
CA ILE A 58 1.21 -19.18 15.47
C ILE A 58 -0.11 -19.80 15.93
N ASP A 59 -0.08 -20.31 17.15
CA ASP A 59 -1.25 -20.87 17.81
C ASP A 59 -2.06 -19.80 18.53
N TRP A 60 -3.37 -19.98 18.49
CA TRP A 60 -4.29 -19.28 19.36
C TRP A 60 -4.15 -19.80 20.79
N SER A 61 -4.06 -18.88 21.74
CA SER A 61 -4.00 -19.17 23.17
C SER A 61 -5.34 -18.89 23.83
N GLN A 62 -5.87 -19.88 24.55
CA GLN A 62 -7.06 -19.70 25.38
C GLN A 62 -6.63 -19.21 26.78
N GLY A 63 -7.38 -18.27 27.34
CA GLY A 63 -7.11 -17.72 28.67
C GLY A 63 -8.32 -17.02 29.28
N SER A 64 -8.05 -16.15 30.25
CA SER A 64 -9.04 -15.24 30.82
C SER A 64 -8.45 -13.85 31.06
N ASP A 65 -9.30 -12.82 30.99
CA ASP A 65 -8.93 -11.44 31.32
C ASP A 65 -8.88 -11.21 32.84
N GLU A 66 -8.57 -9.98 33.26
CA GLU A 66 -8.50 -9.57 34.67
C GLU A 66 -9.84 -9.72 35.41
N ASN A 67 -10.95 -9.76 34.69
CA ASN A 67 -12.30 -9.95 35.21
C ASN A 67 -12.78 -11.41 35.11
N ASN A 68 -11.87 -12.33 34.77
CA ASN A 68 -12.13 -13.75 34.59
C ASN A 68 -13.12 -14.07 33.44
N ASN A 69 -13.27 -13.17 32.48
CA ASN A 69 -13.95 -13.47 31.22
C ASN A 69 -13.05 -14.34 30.34
N PRO A 70 -13.59 -15.37 29.67
CA PRO A 70 -12.78 -16.19 28.78
C PRO A 70 -12.31 -15.37 27.57
N THR A 71 -11.11 -15.68 27.10
CA THR A 71 -10.46 -15.00 25.97
C THR A 71 -9.77 -15.98 25.03
N TRP A 72 -9.71 -15.63 23.74
CA TRP A 72 -8.77 -16.21 22.78
C TRP A 72 -7.83 -15.12 22.29
N ASN A 73 -6.53 -15.39 22.31
CA ASN A 73 -5.51 -14.43 21.89
C ASN A 73 -4.51 -15.06 20.94
N ALA A 74 -4.16 -14.32 19.89
CA ALA A 74 -3.02 -14.60 19.04
C ALA A 74 -2.18 -13.34 18.89
N CYS A 75 -0.86 -13.49 18.88
CA CYS A 75 0.06 -12.36 18.77
C CYS A 75 1.22 -12.72 17.84
N LEU A 76 1.55 -11.81 16.92
CA LEU A 76 2.68 -11.92 16.00
C LEU A 76 3.56 -10.68 16.13
N GLN A 77 4.87 -10.89 16.27
CA GLN A 77 5.85 -9.81 16.17
C GLN A 77 6.50 -9.84 14.78
N THR A 78 6.33 -8.78 13.99
CA THR A 78 6.93 -8.62 12.65
C THR A 78 7.81 -7.38 12.62
N GLY A 79 9.13 -7.53 12.74
CA GLY A 79 10.09 -6.41 12.64
C GLY A 79 9.75 -5.23 13.58
N LEU A 80 9.05 -4.22 13.03
CA LEU A 80 8.63 -2.98 13.69
C LEU A 80 7.25 -3.03 14.38
N PHE A 81 6.46 -4.09 14.20
CA PHE A 81 5.09 -4.18 14.70
C PHE A 81 4.85 -5.40 15.59
N THR A 82 4.16 -5.18 16.71
CA THR A 82 3.48 -6.23 17.47
C THR A 82 2.00 -6.21 17.11
N LEU A 83 1.50 -7.32 16.57
CA LEU A 83 0.10 -7.46 16.18
C LEU A 83 -0.60 -8.42 17.12
N GLY A 84 -1.80 -8.08 17.54
CA GLY A 84 -2.62 -8.92 18.41
C GLY A 84 -4.03 -9.05 17.88
N ILE A 85 -4.60 -10.23 17.99
CA ILE A 85 -6.05 -10.43 17.93
C ILE A 85 -6.51 -10.99 19.26
N THR A 86 -7.48 -10.32 19.85
CA THR A 86 -8.08 -10.71 21.12
C THR A 86 -9.59 -10.81 20.96
N LEU A 87 -10.13 -11.99 21.27
CA LEU A 87 -11.56 -12.26 21.33
C LEU A 87 -11.97 -12.40 22.79
N VAL A 88 -12.93 -11.61 23.25
CA VAL A 88 -13.37 -11.59 24.66
C VAL A 88 -14.88 -11.68 24.74
N ALA A 89 -15.36 -12.46 25.71
CA ALA A 89 -16.76 -12.53 26.09
C ALA A 89 -17.01 -11.72 27.37
N ALA A 90 -17.25 -10.42 27.23
CA ALA A 90 -17.44 -9.55 28.38
C ALA A 90 -18.89 -9.60 28.86
N ALA A 91 -19.08 -9.90 30.14
CA ALA A 91 -20.35 -9.73 30.83
C ALA A 91 -20.65 -8.24 31.07
N ASP A 92 -21.92 -7.85 30.96
CA ASP A 92 -22.38 -6.57 31.52
C ASP A 92 -22.71 -6.77 33.00
N SER A 93 -21.81 -6.29 33.87
CA SER A 93 -21.90 -6.50 35.31
C SER A 93 -23.08 -5.76 35.96
N ASP A 94 -23.55 -4.66 35.37
CA ASP A 94 -24.69 -3.90 35.89
C ASP A 94 -26.02 -4.56 35.51
N ILE A 95 -26.11 -5.13 34.31
CA ILE A 95 -27.25 -5.92 33.87
C ILE A 95 -27.33 -7.23 34.66
N LEU A 96 -26.21 -7.96 34.77
CA LEU A 96 -26.17 -9.20 35.55
C LEU A 96 -26.43 -8.92 37.04
N GLY A 97 -25.91 -7.83 37.58
CA GLY A 97 -26.18 -7.39 38.95
C GLY A 97 -27.63 -6.97 39.21
N GLY A 98 -28.47 -6.84 38.16
CA GLY A 98 -29.85 -6.37 38.27
C GLY A 98 -29.95 -4.87 38.61
N ASN A 99 -28.85 -4.13 38.47
CA ASN A 99 -28.80 -2.68 38.73
C ASN A 99 -29.42 -1.88 37.58
N THR A 100 -29.39 -2.44 36.38
CA THR A 100 -29.88 -1.81 35.14
C THR A 100 -30.74 -2.78 34.36
N LEU A 101 -31.78 -2.28 33.69
CA LEU A 101 -32.60 -3.08 32.79
C LEU A 101 -31.79 -3.42 31.52
N PRO A 102 -31.78 -4.68 31.07
CA PRO A 102 -31.06 -5.06 29.86
C PRO A 102 -31.65 -4.38 28.62
N PRO A 103 -30.82 -3.84 27.71
CA PRO A 103 -31.23 -3.54 26.35
C PRO A 103 -31.80 -4.80 25.68
N VAL A 104 -32.70 -4.63 24.71
CA VAL A 104 -33.34 -5.75 24.00
C VAL A 104 -33.06 -5.64 22.51
N PHE A 105 -32.76 -6.76 21.86
CA PHE A 105 -32.84 -6.90 20.40
C PHE A 105 -33.78 -8.03 20.02
N SER A 106 -34.40 -7.93 18.85
CA SER A 106 -35.34 -8.94 18.35
C SER A 106 -34.70 -9.77 17.23
N TRP A 107 -34.87 -11.09 17.27
CA TRP A 107 -34.42 -12.02 16.22
C TRP A 107 -35.41 -13.17 16.03
N GLN A 108 -35.72 -13.51 14.77
CA GLN A 108 -36.75 -14.49 14.38
C GLN A 108 -38.09 -14.33 15.12
N GLY A 109 -38.46 -13.08 15.44
CA GLY A 109 -39.69 -12.75 16.16
C GLY A 109 -39.63 -12.96 17.69
N ASN A 110 -38.47 -13.30 18.24
CA ASN A 110 -38.21 -13.40 19.68
C ASN A 110 -37.37 -12.22 20.17
N ASP A 111 -37.62 -11.77 21.40
CA ASP A 111 -36.86 -10.70 22.05
C ASP A 111 -35.78 -11.29 22.97
N TYR A 112 -34.56 -10.75 22.86
CA TYR A 112 -33.38 -11.17 23.61
C TYR A 112 -32.85 -10.00 24.44
N ASN A 113 -32.65 -10.24 25.73
CA ASN A 113 -32.03 -9.31 26.66
C ASN A 113 -30.52 -9.36 26.48
N VAL A 114 -29.89 -8.24 26.12
CA VAL A 114 -28.43 -8.14 26.03
C VAL A 114 -27.84 -8.31 27.42
N VAL A 115 -26.92 -9.27 27.57
CA VAL A 115 -26.28 -9.62 28.85
C VAL A 115 -24.76 -9.50 28.81
N GLY A 116 -24.21 -9.22 27.64
CA GLY A 116 -22.78 -9.07 27.41
C GLY A 116 -22.47 -8.85 25.94
N THR A 117 -21.18 -8.86 25.61
CA THR A 117 -20.68 -8.57 24.26
C THR A 117 -19.49 -9.46 23.92
N PHE A 118 -19.49 -10.05 22.74
CA PHE A 118 -18.28 -10.56 22.12
C PHE A 118 -17.53 -9.41 21.46
N THR A 119 -16.29 -9.22 21.87
CA THR A 119 -15.42 -8.19 21.32
C THR A 119 -14.26 -8.87 20.61
N GLY A 120 -14.02 -8.49 19.36
CA GLY A 120 -12.82 -8.86 18.61
C GLY A 120 -11.99 -7.62 18.34
N THR A 121 -10.74 -7.59 18.77
CA THR A 121 -9.87 -6.41 18.62
C THR A 121 -8.62 -6.78 17.85
N VAL A 122 -8.23 -5.96 16.86
CA VAL A 122 -6.92 -6.01 16.21
C VAL A 122 -6.08 -4.87 16.75
N THR A 123 -4.88 -5.19 17.25
CA THR A 123 -3.93 -4.20 17.78
C THR A 123 -2.68 -4.12 16.92
N ILE A 124 -2.13 -2.91 16.78
CA ILE A 124 -0.79 -2.66 16.23
C ILE A 124 0.00 -1.90 17.29
N ASN A 125 1.13 -2.44 17.75
CA ASN A 125 1.95 -1.88 18.83
C ASN A 125 1.11 -1.51 20.06
N ASP A 126 0.31 -2.48 20.53
CA ASP A 126 -0.61 -2.37 21.67
C ASP A 126 -1.73 -1.33 21.51
N THR A 127 -1.87 -0.73 20.33
CA THR A 127 -2.95 0.19 20.03
C THR A 127 -4.03 -0.52 19.24
N SER A 128 -5.26 -0.57 19.78
CA SER A 128 -6.43 -1.08 19.05
C SER A 128 -6.67 -0.23 17.81
N VAL A 129 -6.45 -0.79 16.64
CA VAL A 129 -6.73 -0.13 15.35
C VAL A 129 -8.12 -0.47 14.85
N TRP A 130 -8.64 -1.60 15.30
CA TRP A 130 -9.95 -2.07 14.93
C TRP A 130 -10.62 -2.88 16.03
N MET A 131 -11.95 -2.79 16.07
CA MET A 131 -12.78 -3.53 17.01
C MET A 131 -14.15 -3.88 16.40
N ILE A 132 -14.54 -5.14 16.56
CA ILE A 132 -15.92 -5.60 16.42
C ILE A 132 -16.54 -5.80 17.78
N GLN A 133 -17.80 -5.41 17.88
CA GLN A 133 -18.65 -5.72 19.03
C GLN A 133 -19.93 -6.39 18.55
N VAL A 134 -20.18 -7.60 19.07
CA VAL A 134 -21.38 -8.38 18.81
C VAL A 134 -22.11 -8.57 20.15
N PRO A 135 -23.30 -7.98 20.34
CA PRO A 135 -24.04 -8.13 21.58
C PRO A 135 -24.53 -9.58 21.74
N VAL A 136 -24.43 -10.10 22.96
CA VAL A 136 -24.90 -11.43 23.34
C VAL A 136 -26.24 -11.28 24.06
N GLY A 137 -27.28 -11.84 23.47
CA GLY A 137 -28.64 -11.78 23.98
C GLY A 137 -29.12 -13.09 24.59
N LEU A 138 -30.00 -12.99 25.57
CA LEU A 138 -30.64 -14.11 26.25
C LEU A 138 -32.17 -13.94 26.26
N ALA A 139 -32.89 -14.96 25.81
CA ALA A 139 -34.35 -14.91 25.64
C ALA A 139 -35.14 -14.81 26.96
N SER A 140 -34.54 -15.11 28.12
CA SER A 140 -35.24 -15.21 29.41
C SER A 140 -34.69 -14.22 30.45
N THR A 141 -35.54 -13.34 30.95
CA THR A 141 -35.23 -12.39 32.04
C THR A 141 -34.94 -13.09 33.37
N VAL A 142 -35.58 -14.24 33.64
CA VAL A 142 -35.30 -15.05 34.83
C VAL A 142 -33.90 -15.67 34.75
N ALA A 143 -33.45 -16.01 33.55
CA ALA A 143 -32.13 -16.56 33.30
C ALA A 143 -30.99 -15.54 33.44
N VAL A 144 -31.24 -14.25 33.17
CA VAL A 144 -30.25 -13.15 33.36
C VAL A 144 -29.80 -13.11 34.83
N THR A 145 -30.75 -13.19 35.76
CA THR A 145 -30.50 -13.17 37.21
C THR A 145 -29.78 -14.44 37.70
N ALA A 146 -30.02 -15.58 37.03
CA ALA A 146 -29.34 -16.84 37.31
C ALA A 146 -27.90 -16.87 36.75
N LEU A 147 -27.63 -16.27 35.59
CA LEU A 147 -26.29 -16.12 35.01
C LEU A 147 -25.35 -15.32 35.92
N ALA A 148 -25.88 -14.27 36.56
CA ALA A 148 -25.15 -13.44 37.52
C ALA A 148 -24.67 -14.21 38.76
N SER A 149 -25.35 -15.32 39.09
CA SER A 149 -25.11 -16.10 40.30
C SER A 149 -24.34 -17.39 40.06
N TYR A 150 -24.21 -17.91 38.81
CA TYR A 150 -23.81 -19.31 38.62
C TYR A 150 -22.52 -19.63 37.85
N ALA A 151 -22.14 -18.96 36.76
CA ALA A 151 -20.84 -19.15 36.07
C ALA A 151 -20.86 -18.57 34.64
N TRP A 152 -20.75 -17.25 34.49
CA TRP A 152 -20.59 -16.61 33.17
C TRP A 152 -19.51 -17.30 32.34
N ALA A 153 -18.30 -17.47 32.90
CA ALA A 153 -17.17 -18.06 32.20
C ALA A 153 -17.44 -19.50 31.70
N GLY A 154 -18.13 -20.34 32.48
CA GLY A 154 -18.44 -21.72 32.10
C GLY A 154 -19.48 -21.82 30.98
N LEU A 155 -20.50 -20.96 31.03
CA LEU A 155 -21.59 -20.94 30.03
C LEU A 155 -21.18 -20.27 28.72
N ILE A 156 -20.35 -19.22 28.79
CA ILE A 156 -19.98 -18.42 27.62
C ILE A 156 -18.74 -18.96 26.88
N SER A 157 -17.89 -19.77 27.54
CA SER A 157 -16.66 -20.31 26.92
C SER A 157 -16.91 -21.13 25.64
N PRO A 158 -17.89 -22.05 25.58
CA PRO A 158 -18.20 -22.76 24.34
C PRO A 158 -18.71 -21.83 23.23
N LEU A 159 -19.42 -20.76 23.59
CA LEU A 159 -19.95 -19.78 22.65
C LEU A 159 -18.84 -18.90 22.07
N LEU A 160 -17.90 -18.49 22.92
CA LEU A 160 -16.69 -17.81 22.50
C LEU A 160 -15.83 -18.73 21.61
N ASN A 161 -15.80 -20.05 21.87
CA ASN A 161 -15.11 -21.00 21.00
C ASN A 161 -15.76 -21.09 19.62
N GLY A 162 -17.10 -21.11 19.52
CA GLY A 162 -17.80 -21.03 18.24
C GLY A 162 -17.52 -19.71 17.48
N PHE A 163 -17.57 -18.59 18.19
CA PHE A 163 -17.18 -17.29 17.62
C PHE A 163 -15.73 -17.30 17.10
N TYR A 164 -14.80 -17.85 17.88
CA TYR A 164 -13.41 -18.06 17.47
C TYR A 164 -13.28 -18.92 16.21
N GLN A 165 -13.99 -20.06 16.10
CA GLN A 165 -13.97 -20.87 14.89
C GLN A 165 -14.49 -20.10 13.67
N GLY A 166 -15.55 -19.32 13.83
CA GLY A 166 -16.06 -18.43 12.78
C GLY A 166 -15.02 -17.40 12.33
N VAL A 167 -14.34 -16.73 13.29
CA VAL A 167 -13.25 -15.78 12.98
C VAL A 167 -12.10 -16.48 12.26
N LYS A 168 -11.74 -17.69 12.69
CA LYS A 168 -10.68 -18.49 12.05
C LYS A 168 -11.06 -18.87 10.61
N SER A 169 -12.32 -19.25 10.36
CA SER A 169 -12.78 -19.53 8.99
C SER A 169 -12.71 -18.28 8.12
N CYS A 170 -13.11 -17.12 8.64
CA CYS A 170 -13.00 -15.85 7.92
C CYS A 170 -11.57 -15.53 7.50
N PHE A 171 -10.59 -15.73 8.39
CA PHE A 171 -9.19 -15.53 8.04
C PHE A 171 -8.70 -16.52 7.00
N ALA A 172 -9.13 -17.79 7.07
CA ALA A 172 -8.79 -18.79 6.06
C ALA A 172 -9.29 -18.38 4.66
N GLN A 173 -10.50 -17.85 4.58
CA GLN A 173 -11.06 -17.34 3.32
C GLN A 173 -10.34 -16.08 2.83
N ALA A 174 -9.86 -15.23 3.74
CA ALA A 174 -9.16 -14.01 3.38
C ALA A 174 -7.81 -14.25 2.68
N ASP A 175 -7.10 -15.35 2.96
CA ASP A 175 -5.77 -15.63 2.40
C ASP A 175 -5.76 -15.79 0.86
N GLY A 176 -6.90 -16.14 0.26
CA GLY A 176 -7.05 -16.29 -1.18
C GLY A 176 -7.41 -15.00 -1.94
N ILE A 177 -7.58 -13.87 -1.25
CA ILE A 177 -8.09 -12.64 -1.86
C ILE A 177 -6.98 -11.92 -2.66
N ALA A 178 -7.20 -11.74 -3.96
CA ALA A 178 -6.34 -10.95 -4.84
C ALA A 178 -7.06 -9.77 -5.50
N SER A 179 -8.40 -9.74 -5.45
CA SER A 179 -9.23 -8.71 -6.07
C SER A 179 -10.41 -8.30 -5.19
N ALA A 180 -11.02 -7.15 -5.50
CA ALA A 180 -12.22 -6.69 -4.81
C ALA A 180 -13.40 -7.67 -5.01
N GLU A 181 -13.48 -8.33 -6.18
CA GLU A 181 -14.46 -9.39 -6.41
C GLU A 181 -14.23 -10.60 -5.48
N ASP A 182 -12.98 -11.03 -5.30
CA ASP A 182 -12.66 -12.14 -4.39
C ASP A 182 -13.04 -11.79 -2.94
N ALA A 183 -12.81 -10.54 -2.53
CA ALA A 183 -13.17 -10.07 -1.19
C ALA A 183 -14.69 -10.08 -0.96
N ALA A 184 -15.47 -9.71 -1.98
CA ALA A 184 -16.93 -9.78 -1.92
C ALA A 184 -17.43 -11.23 -1.83
N ALA A 185 -16.87 -12.13 -2.65
CA ALA A 185 -17.22 -13.55 -2.64
C ALA A 185 -16.88 -14.21 -1.29
N ALA A 186 -15.67 -13.99 -0.77
CA ALA A 186 -15.27 -14.50 0.54
C ALA A 186 -16.15 -13.94 1.66
N SER A 187 -16.55 -12.66 1.60
CA SER A 187 -17.46 -12.07 2.58
C SER A 187 -18.83 -12.76 2.61
N GLU A 188 -19.39 -13.10 1.44
CA GLU A 188 -20.67 -13.82 1.32
C GLU A 188 -20.55 -15.26 1.85
N GLU A 189 -19.45 -15.95 1.53
CA GLU A 189 -19.19 -17.32 1.97
C GLU A 189 -19.01 -17.40 3.49
N ALA A 190 -18.23 -16.50 4.10
CA ALA A 190 -18.07 -16.44 5.55
C ALA A 190 -19.36 -16.11 6.30
N ALA A 191 -20.19 -15.21 5.75
CA ALA A 191 -21.50 -14.93 6.31
C ALA A 191 -22.41 -16.18 6.26
N ALA A 192 -22.34 -16.95 5.18
CA ALA A 192 -23.09 -18.18 5.01
C ALA A 192 -22.58 -19.31 5.92
N GLU A 193 -21.27 -19.52 6.05
CA GLU A 193 -20.69 -20.52 6.97
C GLU A 193 -21.04 -20.22 8.42
N ALA A 194 -20.92 -18.96 8.85
CA ALA A 194 -21.33 -18.53 10.17
C ALA A 194 -22.82 -18.73 10.45
N ALA A 195 -23.66 -18.74 9.41
CA ALA A 195 -25.09 -18.98 9.51
C ALA A 195 -25.48 -20.46 9.70
N VAL A 196 -24.57 -21.40 9.45
CA VAL A 196 -24.88 -22.84 9.48
C VAL A 196 -24.57 -23.48 10.84
N GLU A 197 -23.77 -22.85 11.71
CA GLU A 197 -23.40 -23.41 13.01
C GLU A 197 -24.37 -23.04 14.14
N GLU A 198 -25.40 -23.85 14.35
CA GLU A 198 -26.06 -23.92 15.66
C GLU A 198 -25.14 -24.64 16.65
N THR A 199 -24.58 -23.91 17.62
CA THR A 199 -23.80 -24.54 18.68
C THR A 199 -24.75 -24.99 19.79
N ALA A 200 -24.96 -26.31 19.90
CA ALA A 200 -25.68 -26.91 21.01
C ALA A 200 -24.70 -27.24 22.14
N VAL A 201 -24.80 -26.51 23.26
CA VAL A 201 -24.18 -26.89 24.54
C VAL A 201 -25.24 -27.62 25.35
N GLU A 202 -24.81 -28.50 26.27
CA GLU A 202 -25.66 -29.41 27.07
C GLU A 202 -26.90 -28.74 27.71
N ASP A 203 -26.88 -27.41 27.91
CA ASP A 203 -28.01 -26.60 28.37
C ASP A 203 -28.24 -25.28 27.58
N ALA A 204 -27.67 -25.09 26.39
CA ALA A 204 -27.86 -23.86 25.60
C ALA A 204 -27.90 -24.06 24.08
N VAL A 205 -28.82 -23.37 23.40
CA VAL A 205 -28.90 -23.28 21.93
C VAL A 205 -28.58 -21.86 21.50
N VAL A 206 -27.65 -21.73 20.55
CA VAL A 206 -27.18 -20.43 20.05
C VAL A 206 -27.23 -20.39 18.53
N SER A 207 -27.82 -19.31 18.00
CA SER A 207 -27.73 -18.97 16.59
C SER A 207 -26.60 -17.96 16.35
N LEU A 208 -25.66 -18.34 15.50
CA LEU A 208 -24.56 -17.50 15.01
C LEU A 208 -24.90 -16.75 13.71
N GLU A 209 -26.06 -17.05 13.10
CA GLU A 209 -26.53 -16.50 11.81
C GLU A 209 -26.60 -14.97 11.80
N THR A 210 -27.03 -14.36 12.90
CA THR A 210 -27.08 -12.90 13.06
C THR A 210 -25.71 -12.24 13.25
N GLY A 211 -24.68 -13.02 13.58
CA GLY A 211 -23.29 -12.58 13.65
C GLY A 211 -22.62 -12.42 12.27
N GLY A 212 -23.26 -12.85 11.17
CA GLY A 212 -22.71 -12.82 9.81
C GLY A 212 -22.13 -11.48 9.37
N ALA A 213 -22.76 -10.36 9.77
CA ALA A 213 -22.25 -9.01 9.48
C ALA A 213 -20.91 -8.70 10.19
N ALA A 214 -20.66 -9.31 11.35
CA ALA A 214 -19.37 -9.21 12.05
C ALA A 214 -18.27 -9.96 11.27
N PHE A 215 -18.60 -11.13 10.75
CA PHE A 215 -17.69 -11.96 9.96
C PHE A 215 -17.33 -11.32 8.61
N ILE A 216 -18.28 -10.66 7.95
CA ILE A 216 -18.03 -9.83 6.76
C ILE A 216 -17.03 -8.72 7.08
N ALA A 217 -17.20 -8.01 8.20
CA ALA A 217 -16.29 -6.94 8.59
C ALA A 217 -14.87 -7.44 8.88
N ILE A 218 -14.70 -8.65 9.43
CA ILE A 218 -13.40 -9.32 9.60
C ILE A 218 -12.73 -9.54 8.25
N ILE A 219 -13.45 -10.09 7.28
CA ILE A 219 -12.91 -10.38 5.95
C ILE A 219 -12.49 -9.10 5.24
N LEU A 220 -13.33 -8.07 5.21
CA LEU A 220 -12.96 -6.81 4.55
C LEU A 220 -11.68 -6.20 5.11
N ILE A 221 -11.42 -6.39 6.40
CA ILE A 221 -10.24 -5.85 7.08
C ILE A 221 -9.01 -6.71 6.90
N ALA A 222 -9.17 -8.03 6.82
CA ALA A 222 -8.10 -8.92 6.39
C ALA A 222 -7.77 -8.73 4.90
N ALA A 223 -8.77 -8.40 4.09
CA ALA A 223 -8.68 -8.22 2.64
C ALA A 223 -7.98 -6.92 2.24
N ILE A 224 -8.26 -5.79 2.90
CA ILE A 224 -7.66 -4.48 2.54
C ILE A 224 -6.13 -4.56 2.45
N PRO A 225 -5.39 -5.10 3.43
CA PRO A 225 -3.96 -5.33 3.30
C PRO A 225 -3.53 -6.16 2.10
N LEU A 226 -4.26 -7.24 1.80
CA LEU A 226 -3.94 -8.17 0.70
C LEU A 226 -4.18 -7.53 -0.66
N LEU A 227 -5.27 -6.78 -0.79
CA LEU A 227 -5.58 -5.97 -1.97
C LEU A 227 -4.55 -4.87 -2.19
N LEU A 228 -4.10 -4.22 -1.11
CA LEU A 228 -3.07 -3.19 -1.19
C LEU A 228 -1.70 -3.79 -1.53
N ALA A 229 -1.35 -4.95 -0.97
CA ALA A 229 -0.12 -5.67 -1.32
C ALA A 229 -0.11 -6.13 -2.79
N ALA A 230 -1.28 -6.46 -3.37
CA ALA A 230 -1.40 -6.76 -4.79
C ALA A 230 -1.15 -5.53 -5.69
N LEU A 231 -1.23 -4.31 -5.15
CA LEU A 231 -0.91 -3.06 -5.86
C LEU A 231 0.56 -2.63 -5.68
N ASP A 232 1.34 -3.30 -4.84
CA ASP A 232 2.76 -3.01 -4.60
C ASP A 232 3.59 -3.29 -5.86
N HIS A 233 4.27 -2.28 -6.41
CA HIS A 233 5.12 -2.46 -7.58
C HIS A 233 6.27 -1.45 -7.65
N THR A 234 7.49 -1.95 -7.87
CA THR A 234 8.66 -1.10 -8.09
C THR A 234 8.63 -0.50 -9.49
N THR A 235 8.77 0.83 -9.58
CA THR A 235 8.88 1.53 -10.86
C THR A 235 10.34 1.73 -11.25
N TYR A 236 10.66 1.49 -12.51
CA TYR A 236 11.99 1.64 -13.09
C TYR A 236 11.96 2.62 -14.26
N HIS A 237 13.00 3.43 -14.38
CA HIS A 237 13.17 4.34 -15.51
C HIS A 237 14.56 4.25 -16.10
N ASN A 238 14.65 3.94 -17.39
CA ASN A 238 15.89 4.00 -18.15
C ASN A 238 15.90 5.25 -19.01
N LEU A 239 16.94 6.07 -18.89
CA LEU A 239 17.12 7.26 -19.70
C LEU A 239 18.35 7.09 -20.60
N ARG A 240 18.19 7.40 -21.89
CA ARG A 240 19.32 7.58 -22.82
C ARG A 240 19.43 9.04 -23.24
N LEU A 241 20.57 9.64 -22.92
CA LEU A 241 20.96 10.96 -23.40
C LEU A 241 21.70 10.82 -24.73
N TYR A 242 21.22 11.44 -25.80
CA TYR A 242 21.92 11.55 -27.08
C TYR A 242 22.40 12.98 -27.32
N ASN A 243 23.69 13.14 -27.62
CA ASN A 243 24.24 14.42 -28.04
C ASN A 243 24.48 14.45 -29.55
N LEU A 244 23.59 15.13 -30.27
CA LEU A 244 23.70 15.37 -31.72
C LEU A 244 24.14 16.80 -32.03
N THR A 245 24.78 17.47 -31.07
CA THR A 245 25.29 18.84 -31.21
C THR A 245 26.81 18.85 -31.36
N PRO A 246 27.41 19.91 -31.92
CA PRO A 246 28.86 20.10 -31.91
C PRO A 246 29.40 20.51 -30.53
N TYR A 247 28.55 20.61 -29.50
CA TYR A 247 28.91 21.03 -28.16
C TYR A 247 29.11 19.82 -27.24
N GLN A 248 29.90 19.98 -26.20
CA GLN A 248 30.00 19.00 -25.13
C GLN A 248 28.83 19.19 -24.17
N VAL A 249 28.12 18.11 -23.80
CA VAL A 249 27.10 18.16 -22.76
C VAL A 249 27.71 17.65 -21.46
N VAL A 250 27.67 18.45 -20.40
CA VAL A 250 28.09 18.05 -19.06
C VAL A 250 26.84 17.91 -18.19
N TRP A 251 26.56 16.71 -17.70
CA TRP A 251 25.45 16.47 -16.76
C TRP A 251 25.92 16.63 -15.32
N GLN A 252 24.98 16.84 -14.40
CA GLN A 252 25.23 16.94 -12.97
C GLN A 252 24.42 15.89 -12.22
N THR A 253 24.77 15.62 -10.96
CA THR A 253 24.01 14.70 -10.11
C THR A 253 22.51 15.03 -10.15
N PRO A 254 21.63 14.07 -10.50
CA PRO A 254 20.21 14.33 -10.57
C PRO A 254 19.66 14.79 -9.22
N ALA A 255 18.84 15.83 -9.23
CA ALA A 255 18.06 16.22 -8.07
C ALA A 255 16.80 15.34 -8.02
N ILE A 256 16.66 14.55 -6.95
CA ILE A 256 15.55 13.60 -6.79
C ILE A 256 14.53 14.21 -5.84
N TYR A 257 13.27 14.26 -6.27
CA TYR A 257 12.18 14.74 -5.44
C TYR A 257 11.92 13.78 -4.28
N GLY A 258 11.85 14.30 -3.05
CA GLY A 258 11.48 13.54 -1.86
C GLY A 258 12.41 12.38 -1.46
N ASN A 259 13.57 12.21 -2.13
CA ASN A 259 14.40 11.00 -2.06
C ASN A 259 13.65 9.71 -2.45
N GLU A 260 12.66 9.79 -3.32
CA GLU A 260 11.79 8.65 -3.66
C GLU A 260 12.39 7.72 -4.73
N ALA A 261 13.52 8.10 -5.33
CA ALA A 261 14.27 7.29 -6.28
C ALA A 261 15.73 7.04 -5.85
N THR A 262 16.31 6.00 -6.43
CA THR A 262 17.75 5.73 -6.42
C THR A 262 18.28 5.69 -7.85
N LEU A 263 19.39 6.39 -8.11
CA LEU A 263 20.17 6.23 -9.34
C LEU A 263 20.94 4.90 -9.26
N ILE A 264 20.51 3.90 -10.02
CA ILE A 264 21.05 2.53 -9.96
C ILE A 264 22.13 2.27 -11.03
N SER A 265 22.18 3.07 -12.09
CA SER A 265 23.21 3.00 -13.13
C SER A 265 23.42 4.37 -13.78
N MET A 266 24.67 4.68 -14.13
CA MET A 266 25.09 5.91 -14.79
C MET A 266 26.41 5.70 -15.56
N PRO A 267 26.80 6.61 -16.46
CA PRO A 267 28.09 6.53 -17.14
C PRO A 267 29.26 6.62 -16.14
N VAL A 268 30.25 5.76 -16.34
CA VAL A 268 31.49 5.72 -15.55
C VAL A 268 32.69 5.92 -16.46
N SER A 269 33.75 6.51 -15.91
CA SER A 269 34.97 6.80 -16.65
C SER A 269 35.65 5.51 -17.14
N GLY A 270 36.07 5.53 -18.40
CA GLY A 270 36.77 4.41 -19.04
C GLY A 270 38.20 4.15 -18.53
N ASP A 271 38.67 4.91 -17.55
CA ASP A 271 40.00 4.79 -16.94
C ASP A 271 40.10 3.69 -15.87
N GLY A 272 38.99 2.99 -15.60
CA GLY A 272 38.92 1.92 -14.62
C GLY A 272 38.84 2.38 -13.17
N SER A 273 38.74 3.69 -12.91
CA SER A 273 38.56 4.24 -11.54
C SER A 273 37.15 4.02 -11.00
N GLY A 274 36.17 3.78 -11.88
CA GLY A 274 34.74 3.72 -11.52
C GLY A 274 34.16 5.08 -11.12
N ALA A 275 34.90 6.17 -11.34
CA ALA A 275 34.40 7.53 -11.16
C ALA A 275 33.30 7.83 -12.19
N TRP A 276 32.43 8.78 -11.87
CA TRP A 276 31.33 9.15 -12.76
C TRP A 276 31.88 9.91 -13.97
N ASP A 277 31.42 9.55 -15.16
CA ASP A 277 31.70 10.32 -16.36
C ASP A 277 30.57 11.33 -16.60
N PHE A 278 30.80 12.56 -16.13
CA PHE A 278 29.85 13.66 -16.28
C PHE A 278 29.75 14.22 -17.70
N THR A 279 30.53 13.71 -18.64
CA THR A 279 30.63 14.26 -19.99
C THR A 279 29.96 13.37 -21.03
N VAL A 280 29.17 13.97 -21.90
CA VAL A 280 28.74 13.39 -23.17
C VAL A 280 29.40 14.19 -24.30
N PRO A 281 30.38 13.59 -25.01
CA PRO A 281 31.16 14.29 -26.02
C PRO A 281 30.28 14.83 -27.16
N PRO A 282 30.76 15.81 -27.94
CA PRO A 282 30.04 16.30 -29.11
C PRO A 282 29.85 15.20 -30.17
N LEU A 283 28.97 15.47 -31.14
CA LEU A 283 28.76 14.63 -32.31
C LEU A 283 30.11 14.34 -32.99
N GLY A 284 30.46 13.06 -33.05
CA GLY A 284 31.70 12.61 -33.65
C GLY A 284 31.56 12.35 -35.15
N SER A 285 32.68 12.14 -35.82
CA SER A 285 32.72 11.69 -37.22
C SER A 285 33.72 10.55 -37.37
N VAL A 286 33.33 9.47 -38.04
CA VAL A 286 34.21 8.35 -38.38
C VAL A 286 34.33 8.24 -39.89
N SER A 287 35.55 8.11 -40.40
CA SER A 287 35.82 7.87 -41.82
C SER A 287 36.25 6.41 -42.01
N PRO A 288 35.35 5.50 -42.42
CA PRO A 288 35.72 4.11 -42.71
C PRO A 288 36.73 4.05 -43.87
N PRO A 289 37.63 3.04 -43.92
CA PRO A 289 38.62 2.93 -44.97
C PRO A 289 38.00 2.95 -46.37
N GLY A 290 38.32 3.96 -47.17
CA GLY A 290 37.81 4.13 -48.54
C GLY A 290 36.38 4.69 -48.66
N GLY A 291 35.76 5.12 -47.56
CA GLY A 291 34.41 5.70 -47.54
C GLY A 291 34.36 7.19 -47.19
N ALA A 292 33.19 7.80 -47.36
CA ALA A 292 32.90 9.14 -46.86
C ALA A 292 32.76 9.12 -45.33
N SER A 293 33.02 10.26 -44.68
CA SER A 293 32.83 10.40 -43.24
C SER A 293 31.35 10.25 -42.88
N ILE A 294 31.08 9.54 -41.78
CA ILE A 294 29.75 9.36 -41.21
C ILE A 294 29.71 9.96 -39.80
N ASP A 295 28.62 10.64 -39.48
CA ASP A 295 28.41 11.18 -38.14
C ASP A 295 28.07 10.05 -37.16
N VAL A 296 28.66 10.11 -35.97
CA VAL A 296 28.48 9.14 -34.90
C VAL A 296 27.99 9.86 -33.65
N ALA A 297 26.75 9.57 -33.28
CA ALA A 297 26.15 10.06 -32.05
C ALA A 297 26.84 9.44 -30.82
N THR A 298 27.04 10.27 -29.80
CA THR A 298 27.48 9.83 -28.47
C THR A 298 26.26 9.71 -27.57
N GLU A 299 26.27 8.71 -26.69
CA GLU A 299 25.17 8.46 -25.76
C GLU A 299 25.66 8.27 -24.32
N ALA A 300 24.81 8.63 -23.37
CA ALA A 300 24.94 8.29 -21.96
C ALA A 300 23.67 7.59 -21.47
N GLY A 301 23.83 6.51 -20.71
CA GLY A 301 22.73 5.73 -20.15
C GLY A 301 22.61 5.92 -18.66
N PHE A 302 21.40 6.14 -18.18
CA PHE A 302 21.04 6.22 -16.76
C PHE A 302 19.92 5.22 -16.46
N ALA A 303 19.90 4.69 -15.24
CA ALA A 303 18.76 3.93 -14.75
C ALA A 303 18.42 4.34 -13.33
N PHE A 304 17.12 4.43 -13.06
CA PHE A 304 16.54 4.80 -11.78
C PHE A 304 15.54 3.73 -11.32
N ALA A 305 15.40 3.57 -10.01
CA ALA A 305 14.36 2.75 -9.41
C ALA A 305 13.69 3.49 -8.26
N SER A 306 12.38 3.28 -8.09
CA SER A 306 11.67 3.75 -6.90
C SER A 306 12.23 3.06 -5.64
N THR A 307 12.24 3.79 -4.53
CA THR A 307 12.72 3.30 -3.23
C THR A 307 11.70 2.43 -2.49
N SER A 308 10.44 2.47 -2.92
CA SER A 308 9.32 1.68 -2.43
C SER A 308 8.38 1.34 -3.59
N GLY A 309 7.66 0.22 -3.51
CA GLY A 309 6.67 -0.14 -4.54
C GLY A 309 5.31 0.55 -4.41
N PHE A 310 5.19 1.48 -3.45
CA PHE A 310 4.09 2.44 -3.35
C PHE A 310 4.51 3.88 -3.64
N ALA A 311 5.76 4.07 -4.06
CA ALA A 311 6.29 5.37 -4.41
C ALA A 311 6.46 5.47 -5.93
N GLY A 312 5.93 6.55 -6.50
CA GLY A 312 6.42 7.06 -7.77
C GLY A 312 7.74 7.79 -7.54
N PHE A 313 8.26 8.43 -8.56
CA PHE A 313 9.36 9.36 -8.37
C PHE A 313 9.45 10.39 -9.49
N ALA A 314 10.03 11.53 -9.14
CA ALA A 314 10.42 12.55 -10.09
C ALA A 314 11.89 12.95 -9.87
N TYR A 315 12.57 13.31 -10.95
CA TYR A 315 13.93 13.85 -10.87
C TYR A 315 14.19 14.88 -11.95
N VAL A 316 15.07 15.82 -11.61
CA VAL A 316 15.63 16.79 -12.55
C VAL A 316 17.07 16.39 -12.85
N LEU A 317 17.42 16.34 -14.14
CA LEU A 317 18.79 16.19 -14.63
C LEU A 317 19.29 17.56 -15.12
N PRO A 318 20.13 18.26 -14.34
CA PRO A 318 20.76 19.50 -14.76
C PRO A 318 21.92 19.21 -15.71
N MET A 319 22.06 20.05 -16.74
CA MET A 319 23.07 19.91 -17.77
C MET A 319 23.61 21.26 -18.22
N THR A 320 24.81 21.25 -18.76
CA THR A 320 25.47 22.44 -19.32
C THR A 320 26.04 22.09 -20.69
N LEU A 321 25.78 22.93 -21.69
CA LEU A 321 26.41 22.86 -23.00
C LEU A 321 27.67 23.71 -22.99
N ILE A 322 28.80 23.10 -23.36
CA ILE A 322 30.13 23.71 -23.32
C ILE A 322 30.73 23.67 -24.73
N ASP A 323 31.40 24.76 -25.12
CA ASP A 323 32.25 24.78 -26.31
C ASP A 323 33.49 23.91 -26.04
N PRO A 324 33.68 22.78 -26.76
CA PRO A 324 34.79 21.88 -26.52
C PRO A 324 36.16 22.49 -26.82
N SER A 325 36.22 23.58 -27.61
CA SER A 325 37.48 24.23 -27.99
C SER A 325 37.98 25.25 -26.96
N SER A 326 37.06 25.99 -26.35
CA SER A 326 37.37 27.07 -25.41
C SER A 326 37.06 26.74 -23.95
N GLY A 327 36.24 25.71 -23.70
CA GLY A 327 35.71 25.39 -22.39
C GLY A 327 34.64 26.39 -21.90
N ALA A 328 34.18 27.31 -22.76
CA ALA A 328 33.17 28.29 -22.40
C ALA A 328 31.79 27.64 -22.26
N VAL A 329 31.05 28.02 -21.21
CA VAL A 329 29.64 27.66 -21.04
C VAL A 329 28.81 28.42 -22.07
N LEU A 330 28.01 27.69 -22.84
CA LEU A 330 27.18 28.22 -23.92
C LEU A 330 25.71 28.31 -23.53
N ALA A 331 25.20 27.31 -22.82
CA ALA A 331 23.84 27.28 -22.29
C ALA A 331 23.76 26.31 -21.11
N GLU A 332 22.79 26.53 -20.24
CA GLU A 332 22.38 25.55 -19.23
C GLU A 332 21.02 24.98 -19.62
N ALA A 333 20.76 23.74 -19.24
CA ALA A 333 19.52 23.04 -19.53
C ALA A 333 19.13 22.15 -18.35
N ALA A 334 17.85 21.90 -18.18
CA ALA A 334 17.35 20.96 -17.20
C ALA A 334 16.21 20.13 -17.79
N ALA A 335 16.23 18.84 -17.47
CA ALA A 335 15.22 17.86 -17.89
C ALA A 335 14.54 17.28 -16.66
N LEU A 336 13.22 17.43 -16.56
CA LEU A 336 12.37 16.83 -15.53
C LEU A 336 11.68 15.59 -16.12
N PHE A 337 11.80 14.48 -15.41
CA PHE A 337 11.02 13.26 -15.62
C PHE A 337 10.24 12.98 -14.35
N ASP A 338 8.93 12.75 -14.50
CA ASP A 338 8.01 12.45 -13.41
C ASP A 338 7.22 11.17 -13.75
N LEU A 339 7.36 10.19 -12.86
CA LEU A 339 6.76 8.87 -12.95
C LEU A 339 5.94 8.63 -11.67
N PRO A 340 4.73 9.20 -11.58
CA PRO A 340 3.87 9.07 -10.41
C PRO A 340 3.35 7.63 -10.28
N TRP A 341 3.13 7.16 -9.05
CA TRP A 341 2.69 5.79 -8.79
C TRP A 341 1.34 5.42 -9.46
N GLY A 342 0.38 6.36 -9.45
CA GLY A 342 -1.00 6.11 -9.88
C GLY A 342 -1.52 7.03 -10.98
N ALA A 343 -0.65 7.75 -11.68
CA ALA A 343 -1.06 8.69 -12.73
C ALA A 343 -0.21 8.53 -14.00
N HIS A 344 -0.47 9.36 -15.01
CA HIS A 344 0.32 9.32 -16.23
C HIS A 344 1.70 9.96 -16.03
N ASN A 345 2.73 9.29 -16.55
CA ASN A 345 4.09 9.80 -16.65
C ASN A 345 4.11 11.11 -17.43
N SER A 346 5.04 11.97 -17.04
CA SER A 346 5.01 13.35 -17.42
C SER A 346 6.44 13.89 -17.49
N LEU A 347 6.69 14.82 -18.41
CA LEU A 347 8.03 15.34 -18.64
C LEU A 347 8.01 16.84 -18.95
N TYR A 348 9.14 17.47 -18.67
CA TYR A 348 9.37 18.88 -18.95
C TYR A 348 10.85 19.15 -19.19
N GLY A 349 11.15 20.20 -19.92
CA GLY A 349 12.52 20.64 -20.15
C GLY A 349 12.60 22.15 -20.28
N SER A 350 13.73 22.72 -19.88
CA SER A 350 13.96 24.17 -19.98
C SER A 350 15.43 24.49 -20.23
N PHE A 351 15.65 25.59 -20.95
CA PHE A 351 16.94 26.27 -21.04
C PHE A 351 16.99 27.55 -20.19
N ASP A 352 15.84 28.04 -19.72
CA ASP A 352 15.71 29.30 -18.98
C ASP A 352 15.63 29.10 -17.46
N GLU A 353 15.14 27.94 -17.04
CA GLU A 353 14.93 27.56 -15.64
C GLU A 353 15.62 26.24 -15.39
N THR A 354 16.68 26.26 -14.60
CA THR A 354 17.52 25.09 -14.30
C THR A 354 17.50 24.71 -12.82
N ASN A 355 16.84 25.50 -11.97
CA ASN A 355 16.71 25.18 -10.56
C ASN A 355 15.70 24.03 -10.36
N PRO A 356 16.13 22.90 -9.78
CA PRO A 356 15.25 21.77 -9.52
C PRO A 356 14.02 22.11 -8.67
N GLU A 357 14.16 22.96 -7.64
CA GLU A 357 13.05 23.32 -6.76
C GLU A 357 11.93 24.02 -7.55
N TYR A 358 12.27 24.98 -8.40
CA TYR A 358 11.28 25.67 -9.24
C TYR A 358 10.68 24.76 -10.32
N LEU A 359 11.45 23.81 -10.85
CA LEU A 359 10.94 22.82 -11.81
C LEU A 359 9.94 21.86 -11.14
N PHE A 360 10.20 21.46 -9.90
CA PHE A 360 9.26 20.66 -9.11
C PHE A 360 8.03 21.46 -8.66
N GLU A 361 8.15 22.76 -8.39
CA GLU A 361 7.00 23.62 -8.02
C GLU A 361 6.11 23.95 -9.22
N ARG A 362 6.67 24.09 -10.42
CA ARG A 362 5.91 24.29 -11.68
C ARG A 362 5.25 23.01 -12.21
N TRP A 363 5.39 21.88 -11.51
CA TRP A 363 4.85 20.56 -11.83
C TRP A 363 3.31 20.58 -12.03
N ASP A 364 2.58 21.46 -11.35
CA ASP A 364 1.12 21.50 -11.43
C ASP A 364 0.61 22.16 -12.74
N GLY A 365 0.53 21.37 -13.83
CA GLY A 365 -0.32 21.65 -15.00
C GLY A 365 0.35 21.91 -16.36
N ALA A 366 1.69 21.90 -16.47
CA ALA A 366 2.41 22.21 -17.73
C ALA A 366 2.97 21.00 -18.48
N LEU A 367 2.83 19.79 -17.93
CA LEU A 367 3.51 18.59 -18.39
C LEU A 367 2.94 18.08 -19.73
N LYS A 368 3.83 17.65 -20.63
CA LYS A 368 3.42 16.98 -21.86
C LYS A 368 3.50 15.47 -21.66
N GLN A 369 2.49 14.77 -22.16
CA GLN A 369 2.47 13.33 -22.24
C GLN A 369 3.26 12.91 -23.49
N THR A 370 4.09 11.87 -23.37
CA THR A 370 4.86 11.21 -24.46
C THR A 370 6.06 11.97 -25.03
N GLN A 371 5.98 13.27 -25.32
CA GLN A 371 7.10 14.04 -25.89
C GLN A 371 7.04 15.53 -25.54
N TYR A 372 8.20 16.14 -25.32
CA TYR A 372 8.38 17.58 -25.16
C TYR A 372 9.63 18.04 -25.88
N SER A 373 9.58 19.22 -26.50
CA SER A 373 10.75 19.85 -27.08
C SER A 373 10.78 21.33 -26.73
N VAL A 374 11.97 21.84 -26.42
CA VAL A 374 12.24 23.26 -26.18
C VAL A 374 13.52 23.66 -26.91
N ASN A 375 13.60 24.91 -27.36
CA ASN A 375 14.71 25.41 -28.17
C ASN A 375 15.37 26.62 -27.49
N THR A 376 16.65 26.78 -27.74
CA THR A 376 17.41 28.01 -27.43
C THR A 376 18.33 28.36 -28.60
N GLU A 377 18.79 29.61 -28.67
CA GLU A 377 19.76 30.04 -29.68
C GLU A 377 21.17 30.06 -29.09
N ILE A 378 22.09 29.30 -29.70
CA ILE A 378 23.51 29.28 -29.34
C ILE A 378 24.32 29.66 -30.57
N SER A 379 25.06 30.77 -30.50
CA SER A 379 25.95 31.24 -31.58
C SER A 379 25.28 31.32 -32.96
N GLY A 380 23.99 31.69 -32.99
CA GLY A 380 23.20 31.82 -34.22
C GLY A 380 22.60 30.50 -34.77
N ALA A 381 22.75 29.40 -34.05
CA ALA A 381 22.12 28.12 -34.35
C ALA A 381 21.02 27.80 -33.33
N SER A 382 19.88 27.26 -33.79
CA SER A 382 18.81 26.80 -32.90
C SER A 382 19.16 25.41 -32.36
N VAL A 383 19.38 25.32 -31.04
CA VAL A 383 19.60 24.07 -30.34
C VAL A 383 18.29 23.62 -29.72
N THR A 384 17.88 22.39 -30.02
CA THR A 384 16.66 21.76 -29.52
C THR A 384 17.00 20.71 -28.47
N MET A 385 16.32 20.74 -27.34
CA MET A 385 16.26 19.64 -26.38
C MET A 385 14.92 18.92 -26.54
N THR A 386 14.95 17.61 -26.79
CA THR A 386 13.74 16.77 -26.92
C THR A 386 13.75 15.67 -25.86
N LEU A 387 12.64 15.54 -25.13
CA LEU A 387 12.40 14.50 -24.14
C LEU A 387 11.27 13.58 -24.60
N THR A 388 11.37 12.29 -24.33
CA THR A 388 10.31 11.32 -24.68
C THR A 388 10.03 10.31 -23.56
N TYR A 389 8.87 9.68 -23.62
CA TYR A 389 8.57 8.39 -22.98
C TYR A 389 8.16 7.38 -24.04
N ASP A 390 8.54 6.12 -23.86
CA ASP A 390 8.01 4.99 -24.63
C ASP A 390 6.56 4.68 -24.25
N SER A 391 6.23 4.78 -22.96
CA SER A 391 4.91 4.50 -22.40
C SER A 391 4.55 5.52 -21.30
N ILE A 392 3.27 5.86 -21.22
CA ILE A 392 2.76 6.90 -20.30
C ILE A 392 2.22 6.35 -18.98
N SER A 393 1.98 5.04 -18.85
CA SER A 393 1.51 4.40 -17.61
C SER A 393 1.44 2.89 -17.76
N GLY A 394 1.32 2.20 -16.62
CA GLY A 394 1.00 0.78 -16.53
C GLY A 394 2.19 -0.14 -16.75
N GLU A 395 1.94 -1.43 -16.55
CA GLU A 395 2.95 -2.47 -16.68
C GLU A 395 3.38 -2.69 -18.14
N GLN A 396 4.67 -2.85 -18.37
CA GLN A 396 5.29 -3.05 -19.68
C GLN A 396 5.94 -4.43 -19.75
N THR A 397 6.08 -4.97 -20.96
CA THR A 397 6.88 -6.18 -21.17
C THR A 397 8.35 -5.79 -21.28
N ALA A 398 9.14 -6.18 -20.28
CA ALA A 398 10.58 -5.97 -20.28
C ALA A 398 11.28 -6.84 -21.35
N PRO A 399 12.53 -6.50 -21.76
CA PRO A 399 13.25 -7.23 -22.82
C PRO A 399 13.48 -8.73 -22.53
N ASN A 400 13.44 -9.13 -21.26
CA ASN A 400 13.55 -10.52 -20.83
C ASN A 400 12.20 -11.29 -20.86
N GLY A 401 11.12 -10.63 -21.30
CA GLY A 401 9.77 -11.20 -21.39
C GLY A 401 8.97 -11.15 -20.08
N GLN A 402 9.51 -10.57 -19.00
CA GLN A 402 8.79 -10.38 -17.76
C GLN A 402 8.00 -9.07 -17.78
N SER A 403 6.85 -9.06 -17.12
CA SER A 403 6.10 -7.83 -16.92
C SER A 403 6.73 -7.00 -15.79
N ALA A 404 6.87 -5.69 -16.01
CA ALA A 404 7.43 -4.76 -15.04
C ALA A 404 6.95 -3.32 -15.31
N TYR A 405 6.88 -2.48 -14.28
CA TYR A 405 6.67 -1.03 -14.43
C TYR A 405 7.96 -0.36 -14.86
N LEU A 406 8.38 -0.63 -16.09
CA LEU A 406 9.62 -0.18 -16.69
C LEU A 406 9.33 0.80 -17.82
N TYR A 407 9.88 2.01 -17.70
CA TYR A 407 9.73 3.06 -18.71
C TYR A 407 11.09 3.42 -19.30
N ASN A 408 11.12 3.68 -20.60
CA ASN A 408 12.32 4.11 -21.32
C ASN A 408 12.12 5.50 -21.91
N SER A 409 13.11 6.35 -21.74
CA SER A 409 13.10 7.72 -22.24
C SER A 409 14.33 8.04 -23.07
N LEU A 410 14.14 8.94 -24.02
CA LEU A 410 15.21 9.60 -24.74
C LEU A 410 15.26 11.06 -24.32
N LEU A 411 16.48 11.57 -24.17
CA LEU A 411 16.78 12.98 -24.05
C LEU A 411 17.79 13.33 -25.12
N VAL A 412 17.40 14.14 -26.10
CA VAL A 412 18.19 14.40 -27.31
C VAL A 412 18.47 15.89 -27.41
N PHE A 413 19.74 16.26 -27.49
CA PHE A 413 20.15 17.57 -27.95
C PHE A 413 20.47 17.52 -29.44
N SER A 414 19.91 18.43 -30.24
CA SER A 414 20.17 18.51 -31.67
C SER A 414 20.24 19.95 -32.14
N VAL A 415 20.93 20.19 -33.25
CA VAL A 415 20.95 21.50 -33.92
C VAL A 415 19.98 21.46 -35.08
N THR A 416 19.03 22.40 -35.12
CA THR A 416 18.22 22.65 -36.32
C THR A 416 18.83 23.85 -37.03
N SER A 417 19.46 23.62 -38.19
CA SER A 417 19.95 24.74 -39.00
C SER A 417 18.77 25.59 -39.47
N ALA A 418 18.92 26.91 -39.38
CA ALA A 418 18.06 27.81 -40.13
C ALA A 418 18.21 27.43 -41.60
N SER A 419 17.10 27.08 -42.27
CA SER A 419 17.09 26.94 -43.72
C SER A 419 17.66 28.21 -44.32
N SER A 420 18.79 28.05 -45.02
CA SER A 420 19.55 29.10 -45.71
C SER A 420 18.69 30.03 -46.55
#